data_AF-A0A849ZCQ9-F1
#
_entry.id   AF-A0A849ZCQ9-F1
#
_cell.length_a   1.000
_cell.length_b   1.000
_cell.length_c   1.000
_cell.angle_alpha   90.00
_cell.angle_beta   90.00
_cell.angle_gamma   90.00
#
_symmetry.space_group_name_H-M   'P 1'
#
loop_
_entity.id
_entity.type
_entity.pdbx_description
1 polymer ?
#
loop_
_entity_poly.entity_id
_entity_poly.type
_entity_poly.pdbx_seq_one_letter_code
_entity_poly.pdbx_strand_id
1 'polypeptide(L)'
;ILLRADSEASLERRAVLFLRAAETAADPELARKARARKARLSYDLVKSHGALARSELLGAATELEATGEHELAAEAYKMLGDTEGEVRALTAAGAIDKLEERLSSDAVQSKKDRERAMATRRATDLDRGGERRAALRVTTEALALGPDDRLEDLARVIRQRLLRGPTCDLIVSGEPVSLALGERVTIGRGGATIVVASRSVSREHVVIRRDGDRVIVEDLGTRNGTFIAGARIAAPVPIGDGLSLMLGTDLPCRVAPRAEGGVTIEVAGGAFVAPLGPLLQGAWKVDLDVEEGESFVVLKSSPDAPAYLGDLQAAQRIDLAAGDAVAEERGGKVLVRVGAGTT
;
A
#
# COMPACT_ATOMS: atom_id res chain seq x y z
N ILE A 1 3.57 -39.43 -51.34
CA ILE A 1 3.44 -39.31 -49.86
C ILE A 1 2.63 -38.07 -49.49
N LEU A 2 2.91 -36.89 -50.03
CA LEU A 2 2.17 -35.65 -49.74
C LEU A 2 0.64 -35.75 -49.96
N LEU A 3 0.18 -36.28 -51.10
CA LEU A 3 -1.27 -36.46 -51.36
C LEU A 3 -1.96 -37.35 -50.31
N ARG A 4 -1.24 -38.36 -49.78
CA ARG A 4 -1.74 -39.23 -48.72
C ARG A 4 -1.81 -38.50 -47.37
N ALA A 5 -0.84 -37.62 -47.10
CA ALA A 5 -0.88 -36.76 -45.93
C ALA A 5 -2.09 -35.81 -45.98
N ASP A 6 -2.33 -35.18 -47.14
CA ASP A 6 -3.44 -34.24 -47.32
C ASP A 6 -4.82 -34.89 -47.11
N SER A 7 -4.96 -36.21 -47.37
CA SER A 7 -6.19 -36.99 -47.12
C SER A 7 -6.29 -37.62 -45.72
N GLU A 8 -5.23 -37.58 -44.90
CA GLU A 8 -5.20 -38.26 -43.59
C GLU A 8 -5.96 -37.47 -42.53
N ALA A 9 -6.90 -38.08 -41.80
CA ALA A 9 -7.76 -37.38 -40.85
C ALA A 9 -7.07 -37.06 -39.51
N SER A 10 -6.17 -37.93 -39.04
CA SER A 10 -5.41 -37.68 -37.80
C SER A 10 -4.29 -36.68 -38.04
N LEU A 11 -4.25 -35.63 -37.22
CA LEU A 11 -3.21 -34.59 -37.29
C LEU A 11 -1.83 -35.17 -36.94
N GLU A 12 -1.73 -36.10 -35.98
CA GLU A 12 -0.44 -36.71 -35.64
C GLU A 12 0.07 -37.60 -36.79
N ARG A 13 -0.80 -38.41 -37.38
CA ARG A 13 -0.43 -39.26 -38.55
C ARG A 13 -0.07 -38.41 -39.75
N ARG A 14 -0.76 -37.29 -39.95
CA ARG A 14 -0.48 -36.32 -41.01
C ARG A 14 0.90 -35.69 -40.83
N ALA A 15 1.29 -35.32 -39.60
CA ALA A 15 2.62 -34.81 -39.29
C ALA A 15 3.73 -35.82 -39.61
N VAL A 16 3.54 -37.10 -39.24
CA VAL A 16 4.49 -38.19 -39.55
C VAL A 16 4.64 -38.38 -41.07
N LEU A 17 3.55 -38.31 -41.82
CA LEU A 17 3.58 -38.42 -43.28
C LEU A 17 4.32 -37.24 -43.94
N PHE A 18 4.17 -36.02 -43.42
CA PHE A 18 4.94 -34.87 -43.89
C PHE A 18 6.43 -34.98 -43.56
N LEU A 19 6.80 -35.46 -42.37
CA LEU A 19 8.20 -35.71 -42.02
C LEU A 19 8.83 -36.75 -42.97
N ARG A 20 8.16 -37.87 -43.18
CA ARG A 20 8.63 -38.92 -44.11
C ARG A 20 8.72 -38.42 -45.54
N ALA A 21 7.79 -37.56 -45.98
CA ALA A 21 7.86 -36.92 -47.29
C ALA A 21 9.08 -35.99 -47.41
N ALA A 22 9.44 -35.28 -46.35
CA ALA A 22 10.61 -34.41 -46.33
C ALA A 22 11.94 -35.19 -46.39
N GLU A 23 12.03 -36.31 -45.68
CA GLU A 23 13.25 -37.14 -45.62
C GLU A 23 13.51 -37.91 -46.92
N THR A 24 12.46 -38.25 -47.67
CA THR A 24 12.55 -39.08 -48.88
C THR A 24 12.48 -38.29 -50.18
N ALA A 25 12.27 -36.97 -50.11
CA ALA A 25 12.22 -36.11 -51.28
C ALA A 25 13.61 -35.96 -51.94
N ALA A 26 13.68 -36.28 -53.23
CA ALA A 26 14.89 -36.08 -54.03
C ALA A 26 15.15 -34.60 -54.38
N ASP A 27 14.08 -33.80 -54.46
CA ASP A 27 14.14 -32.36 -54.69
C ASP A 27 14.17 -31.60 -53.34
N PRO A 28 15.23 -30.81 -53.07
CA PRO A 28 15.33 -29.99 -51.87
C PRO A 28 14.14 -29.03 -51.65
N GLU A 29 13.52 -28.53 -52.72
CA GLU A 29 12.39 -27.61 -52.59
C GLU A 29 11.13 -28.34 -52.11
N LEU A 30 10.88 -29.55 -52.65
CA LEU A 30 9.81 -30.42 -52.19
C LEU A 30 10.01 -30.86 -50.73
N ALA A 31 11.26 -31.15 -50.35
CA ALA A 31 11.63 -31.46 -48.97
C ALA A 31 11.30 -30.29 -48.04
N ARG A 32 11.66 -29.06 -48.42
CA ARG A 32 11.34 -27.84 -47.66
C ARG A 32 9.84 -27.63 -47.53
N LYS A 33 9.06 -27.79 -48.61
CA LYS A 33 7.59 -27.66 -48.59
C LYS A 33 6.93 -28.69 -47.66
N ALA A 34 7.44 -29.93 -47.64
CA ALA A 34 6.96 -30.96 -46.73
C ALA A 34 7.26 -30.61 -45.25
N ARG A 35 8.47 -30.11 -44.95
CA ARG A 35 8.83 -29.60 -43.61
C ARG A 35 7.95 -28.41 -43.20
N ALA A 36 7.67 -27.47 -44.11
CA ALA A 36 6.82 -26.32 -43.82
C ALA A 36 5.40 -26.76 -43.41
N ARG A 37 4.81 -27.71 -44.16
CA ARG A 37 3.48 -28.26 -43.83
C ARG A 37 3.47 -28.99 -42.48
N LYS A 38 4.52 -29.75 -42.18
CA LYS A 38 4.70 -30.38 -40.86
C LYS A 38 4.78 -29.32 -39.76
N ALA A 39 5.63 -28.30 -39.93
CA ALA A 39 5.87 -27.27 -38.92
C ALA A 39 4.60 -26.45 -38.62
N ARG A 40 3.83 -26.07 -39.64
CA ARG A 40 2.52 -25.41 -39.47
C ARG A 40 1.55 -26.28 -38.68
N LEU A 41 1.45 -27.56 -39.05
CA LEU A 41 0.58 -28.51 -38.36
C LEU A 41 1.01 -28.71 -36.90
N SER A 42 2.30 -28.78 -36.62
CA SER A 42 2.84 -28.86 -35.26
C SER A 42 2.52 -27.59 -34.46
N TYR A 43 2.68 -26.41 -35.04
CA TYR A 43 2.30 -25.14 -34.41
C TYR A 43 0.79 -25.09 -34.10
N ASP A 44 -0.07 -25.43 -35.05
CA ASP A 44 -1.52 -25.44 -34.87
C ASP A 44 -1.96 -26.42 -33.77
N LEU A 45 -1.34 -27.61 -33.73
CA LEU A 45 -1.60 -28.62 -32.71
C LEU A 45 -1.21 -28.12 -31.32
N VAL A 46 -0.04 -27.49 -31.19
CA VAL A 46 0.44 -26.91 -29.93
C VAL A 46 -0.47 -25.75 -29.49
N LYS A 47 -0.92 -24.92 -30.43
CA LYS A 47 -1.85 -23.81 -30.17
C LYS A 47 -3.23 -24.30 -29.71
N SER A 48 -3.74 -25.41 -30.24
CA SER A 48 -5.09 -25.91 -29.94
C SER A 48 -5.21 -26.65 -28.61
N HIS A 49 -4.12 -27.25 -28.09
CA HIS A 49 -4.17 -28.11 -26.90
C HIS A 49 -4.08 -27.35 -25.56
N GLY A 50 -3.92 -26.03 -25.57
CA GLY A 50 -4.01 -25.14 -24.39
C GLY A 50 -2.88 -25.27 -23.36
N ALA A 51 -2.35 -26.47 -23.12
CA ALA A 51 -1.16 -26.73 -22.32
C ALA A 51 0.07 -26.80 -23.25
N LEU A 52 0.69 -25.65 -23.52
CA LEU A 52 1.88 -25.59 -24.37
C LEU A 52 3.09 -26.21 -23.66
N ALA A 53 3.59 -27.33 -24.19
CA ALA A 53 4.95 -27.75 -23.91
C ALA A 53 5.92 -26.75 -24.57
N ARG A 54 6.58 -25.91 -23.78
CA ARG A 54 7.52 -24.86 -24.25
C ARG A 54 8.56 -25.40 -25.23
N SER A 55 9.02 -26.64 -25.05
CA SER A 55 9.97 -27.32 -25.94
C SER A 55 9.37 -27.65 -27.32
N GLU A 56 8.10 -28.05 -27.37
CA GLU A 56 7.42 -28.38 -28.64
C GLU A 56 7.14 -27.11 -29.45
N LEU A 57 6.71 -26.03 -28.79
CA LEU A 57 6.52 -24.75 -29.46
C LEU A 57 7.85 -24.18 -29.99
N LEU A 58 8.95 -24.31 -29.23
CA LEU A 58 10.28 -23.91 -29.70
C LEU A 58 10.74 -24.74 -30.91
N GLY A 59 10.48 -26.05 -30.90
CA GLY A 59 10.73 -26.92 -32.04
C GLY A 59 9.92 -26.51 -33.28
N ALA A 60 8.63 -26.21 -33.11
CA ALA A 60 7.79 -25.72 -34.19
C ALA A 60 8.25 -24.35 -34.71
N ALA A 61 8.62 -23.41 -33.82
CA ALA A 61 9.11 -22.09 -34.18
C ALA A 61 10.39 -22.16 -35.04
N THR A 62 11.36 -22.98 -34.61
CA THR A 62 12.62 -23.16 -35.34
C THR A 62 12.42 -23.85 -36.69
N GLU A 63 11.53 -24.83 -36.80
CA GLU A 63 11.18 -25.46 -38.07
C GLU A 63 10.42 -24.51 -39.02
N LEU A 64 9.53 -23.67 -38.50
CA LEU A 64 8.86 -22.62 -39.27
C LEU A 64 9.87 -21.60 -39.81
N GLU A 65 10.80 -21.13 -38.95
CA GLU A 65 11.85 -20.20 -39.35
C GLU A 65 12.75 -20.80 -40.45
N ALA A 66 13.20 -22.05 -40.27
CA ALA A 66 14.07 -22.75 -41.22
C ALA A 66 13.40 -23.05 -42.57
N THR A 67 12.07 -23.10 -42.62
CA THR A 67 11.32 -23.39 -43.85
C THR A 67 10.90 -22.13 -44.61
N GLY A 68 11.11 -20.94 -44.03
CA GLY A 68 10.73 -19.65 -44.60
C GLY A 68 9.35 -19.16 -44.20
N GLU A 69 8.69 -19.83 -43.24
CA GLU A 69 7.39 -19.46 -42.69
C GLU A 69 7.55 -18.39 -41.60
N HIS A 70 8.21 -17.29 -41.95
CA HIS A 70 8.76 -16.31 -41.01
C HIS A 70 7.70 -15.61 -40.13
N GLU A 71 6.52 -15.30 -40.67
CA GLU A 71 5.45 -14.69 -39.84
C GLU A 71 4.90 -15.65 -38.78
N LEU A 72 4.71 -16.92 -39.14
CA LEU A 72 4.25 -17.95 -38.20
C LEU A 72 5.34 -18.28 -37.16
N ALA A 73 6.61 -18.28 -37.58
CA ALA A 73 7.73 -18.40 -36.66
C ALA A 73 7.75 -17.26 -35.66
N ALA A 74 7.54 -16.01 -36.10
CA ALA A 74 7.45 -14.85 -35.22
C ALA A 74 6.31 -14.98 -34.19
N GLU A 75 5.12 -15.42 -34.60
CA GLU A 75 4.01 -15.68 -33.68
C GLU A 75 4.34 -16.75 -32.65
N ALA A 76 5.04 -17.82 -33.05
CA ALA A 76 5.49 -18.88 -32.15
C ALA A 76 6.54 -18.36 -31.15
N TYR A 77 7.51 -17.56 -31.59
CA TYR A 77 8.50 -16.91 -30.72
C TYR A 77 7.86 -15.93 -29.73
N LYS A 78 6.87 -15.16 -30.18
CA LYS A 78 6.06 -14.29 -29.31
C LYS A 78 5.38 -15.08 -28.19
N MET A 79 4.76 -16.22 -28.51
CA MET A 79 4.13 -17.12 -27.52
C MET A 79 5.13 -17.72 -26.52
N LEU A 80 6.40 -17.90 -26.94
CA LEU A 80 7.50 -18.34 -26.06
C LEU A 80 8.06 -17.22 -25.17
N GLY A 81 7.72 -15.95 -25.46
CA GLY A 81 8.39 -14.78 -24.90
C GLY A 81 9.82 -14.59 -25.43
N ASP A 82 10.17 -15.20 -26.57
CA ASP A 82 11.47 -15.04 -27.22
C ASP A 82 11.43 -13.82 -28.15
N THR A 83 11.86 -12.68 -27.60
CA THR A 83 11.82 -11.40 -28.32
C THR A 83 12.86 -11.34 -29.45
N GLU A 84 14.03 -11.95 -29.26
CA GLU A 84 15.06 -11.98 -30.32
C GLU A 84 14.62 -12.84 -31.50
N GLY A 85 14.01 -14.00 -31.22
CA GLY A 85 13.40 -14.86 -32.24
C GLY A 85 12.28 -14.17 -33.02
N GLU A 86 11.39 -13.48 -32.31
CA GLU A 86 10.28 -12.73 -32.93
C GLU A 86 10.78 -11.63 -33.87
N VAL A 87 11.68 -10.77 -33.41
CA VAL A 87 12.23 -9.66 -34.21
C VAL A 87 12.98 -10.16 -35.43
N ARG A 88 13.80 -11.22 -35.26
CA ARG A 88 14.56 -11.83 -36.35
C ARG A 88 13.62 -12.40 -37.42
N ALA A 89 12.60 -13.14 -37.01
CA ALA A 89 11.63 -13.73 -37.91
C ALA A 89 10.78 -12.66 -38.63
N LEU A 90 10.28 -11.63 -37.93
CA LEU A 90 9.55 -10.52 -38.57
C LEU A 90 10.42 -9.74 -39.58
N THR A 91 11.70 -9.56 -39.28
CA THR A 91 12.67 -8.93 -40.19
C THR A 91 12.84 -9.77 -41.46
N ALA A 92 12.99 -11.09 -41.32
CA ALA A 92 13.09 -12.01 -42.46
C ALA A 92 11.79 -12.07 -43.30
N ALA A 93 10.63 -11.84 -42.68
CA ALA A 93 9.34 -11.74 -43.36
C ALA A 93 9.15 -10.41 -44.13
N GLY A 94 9.95 -9.38 -43.85
CA GLY A 94 9.71 -8.02 -44.35
C GLY A 94 8.43 -7.39 -43.77
N ALA A 95 7.97 -7.86 -42.61
CA ALA A 95 6.72 -7.43 -41.98
C ALA A 95 6.93 -6.13 -41.18
N ILE A 96 7.17 -5.03 -41.88
CA ILE A 96 7.50 -3.71 -41.30
C ILE A 96 6.43 -3.26 -40.30
N ASP A 97 5.15 -3.33 -40.66
CA ASP A 97 4.04 -2.90 -39.79
C ASP A 97 4.02 -3.66 -38.45
N LYS A 98 4.28 -4.98 -38.48
CA LYS A 98 4.34 -5.83 -37.28
C LYS A 98 5.55 -5.51 -36.40
N LEU A 99 6.70 -5.18 -37.02
CA LEU A 99 7.89 -4.73 -36.30
C LEU A 99 7.64 -3.39 -35.59
N GLU A 100 7.01 -2.43 -36.27
CA GLU A 100 6.67 -1.14 -35.68
C GLU A 100 5.70 -1.27 -34.50
N GLU A 101 4.66 -2.10 -34.64
CA GLU A 101 3.71 -2.39 -33.55
C GLU A 101 4.42 -3.01 -32.33
N ARG A 102 5.34 -3.95 -32.57
CA ARG A 102 6.13 -4.59 -31.52
C ARG A 102 7.04 -3.59 -30.79
N LEU A 103 7.75 -2.76 -31.55
CA LEU A 103 8.64 -1.72 -31.01
C LEU A 103 7.86 -0.65 -30.23
N SER A 104 6.69 -0.25 -30.73
CA SER A 104 5.77 0.64 -30.03
C SER A 104 5.33 0.05 -28.68
N SER A 105 4.95 -1.23 -28.68
CA SER A 105 4.56 -1.94 -27.46
C SER A 105 5.71 -2.05 -26.45
N ASP A 106 6.93 -2.38 -26.90
CA ASP A 106 8.12 -2.40 -26.05
C ASP A 106 8.47 -1.03 -25.48
N ALA A 107 8.34 0.04 -26.29
CA ALA A 107 8.58 1.40 -25.85
C ALA A 107 7.57 1.82 -24.77
N VAL A 108 6.28 1.46 -24.94
CA VAL A 108 5.24 1.71 -23.94
C VAL A 108 5.53 0.95 -22.65
N GLN A 109 5.89 -0.33 -22.73
CA GLN A 109 6.21 -1.13 -21.53
C GLN A 109 7.46 -0.59 -20.82
N SER A 110 8.52 -0.31 -21.58
CA SER A 110 9.76 0.29 -21.04
C SER A 110 9.51 1.63 -20.36
N LYS A 111 8.60 2.44 -20.91
CA LYS A 111 8.19 3.71 -20.30
C LYS A 111 7.51 3.48 -18.95
N LYS A 112 6.54 2.55 -18.89
CA LYS A 112 5.87 2.17 -17.63
C LYS A 112 6.86 1.66 -16.59
N ASP A 113 7.82 0.83 -16.98
CA ASP A 113 8.84 0.30 -16.08
C ASP A 113 9.73 1.41 -15.50
N ARG A 114 10.13 2.38 -16.32
CA ARG A 114 10.88 3.57 -15.87
C ARG A 114 10.06 4.44 -14.92
N GLU A 115 8.79 4.67 -15.24
CA GLU A 115 7.87 5.44 -14.38
C GLU A 115 7.69 4.79 -13.01
N ARG A 116 7.50 3.46 -12.97
CA ARG A 116 7.42 2.69 -11.71
C ARG A 116 8.72 2.74 -10.92
N ALA A 117 9.87 2.56 -11.57
CA ALA A 117 11.17 2.68 -10.91
C ALA A 117 11.40 4.07 -10.30
N MET A 118 10.96 5.13 -10.99
CA MET A 118 11.00 6.50 -10.48
C MET A 118 10.03 6.69 -9.31
N ALA A 119 8.83 6.13 -9.40
CA ALA A 119 7.84 6.16 -8.33
C ALA A 119 8.34 5.47 -7.06
N THR A 120 8.99 4.31 -7.18
CA THR A 120 9.58 3.59 -6.02
C THR A 120 10.61 4.45 -5.30
N ARG A 121 11.51 5.11 -6.05
CA ARG A 121 12.51 6.04 -5.47
C ARG A 121 11.82 7.21 -4.78
N ARG A 122 10.89 7.87 -5.48
CA ARG A 122 10.15 9.01 -4.94
C ARG A 122 9.36 8.66 -3.69
N ALA A 123 8.65 7.54 -3.67
CA ALA A 123 7.91 7.08 -2.50
C ALA A 123 8.83 6.76 -1.31
N THR A 124 10.01 6.17 -1.58
CA THR A 124 11.03 5.92 -0.55
C THR A 124 11.55 7.23 0.06
N ASP A 125 11.83 8.23 -0.78
CA ASP A 125 12.32 9.54 -0.31
C ASP A 125 11.25 10.29 0.49
N LEU A 126 9.98 10.23 0.04
CA LEU A 126 8.84 10.81 0.77
C LEU A 126 8.63 10.12 2.13
N ASP A 127 8.70 8.79 2.22
CA ASP A 127 8.60 8.06 3.49
C ASP A 127 9.72 8.46 4.47
N ARG A 128 10.96 8.57 3.97
CA ARG A 128 12.11 9.04 4.76
C ARG A 128 11.91 10.47 5.26
N GLY A 129 11.35 11.35 4.44
CA GLY A 129 11.05 12.75 4.77
C GLY A 129 9.82 12.95 5.67
N GLY A 130 9.06 11.88 5.94
CA GLY A 130 7.85 11.93 6.76
C GLY A 130 6.55 12.21 6.01
N GLU A 131 6.59 12.35 4.68
CA GLU A 131 5.42 12.60 3.82
C GLU A 131 4.79 11.28 3.35
N ARG A 132 4.42 10.43 4.31
CA ARG A 132 4.06 9.02 4.06
C ARG A 132 2.75 8.85 3.32
N ARG A 133 1.78 9.73 3.54
CA ARG A 133 0.56 9.72 2.72
C ARG A 133 0.82 10.16 1.29
N ALA A 134 1.76 11.08 1.06
CA ALA A 134 2.19 11.41 -0.30
C ALA A 134 2.92 10.23 -0.95
N ALA A 135 3.77 9.51 -0.19
CA ALA A 135 4.38 8.28 -0.66
C ALA A 135 3.33 7.23 -1.08
N LEU A 136 2.27 7.04 -0.28
CA LEU A 136 1.17 6.12 -0.61
C LEU A 136 0.38 6.54 -1.86
N ARG A 137 0.19 7.84 -2.10
CA ARG A 137 -0.44 8.31 -3.36
C ARG A 137 0.44 7.97 -4.57
N VAL A 138 1.75 8.22 -4.47
CA VAL A 138 2.72 7.87 -5.52
C VAL A 138 2.73 6.36 -5.79
N THR A 139 2.68 5.51 -4.77
CA THR A 139 2.63 4.05 -4.98
C THR A 139 1.31 3.62 -5.62
N THR A 140 0.17 4.17 -5.18
CA THR A 140 -1.15 3.88 -5.80
C THR A 140 -1.20 4.27 -7.28
N GLU A 141 -0.71 5.48 -7.63
CA GLU A 141 -0.66 5.93 -9.03
C GLU A 141 0.22 5.02 -9.89
N ALA A 142 1.37 4.60 -9.37
CA ALA A 142 2.28 3.71 -10.10
C ALA A 142 1.73 2.28 -10.28
N LEU A 143 1.04 1.75 -9.27
CA LEU A 143 0.41 0.43 -9.33
C LEU A 143 -0.78 0.39 -10.31
N ALA A 144 -1.41 1.54 -10.59
CA ALA A 144 -2.43 1.65 -11.63
C ALA A 144 -1.87 1.40 -13.05
N LEU A 145 -0.55 1.53 -13.25
CA LEU A 145 0.11 1.25 -14.54
C LEU A 145 0.37 -0.25 -14.75
N GLY A 146 0.38 -1.05 -13.66
CA GLY A 146 0.61 -2.48 -13.65
C GLY A 146 1.19 -2.98 -12.32
N PRO A 147 1.05 -4.29 -12.02
CA PRO A 147 1.49 -4.88 -10.75
C PRO A 147 3.01 -4.79 -10.57
N ASP A 148 3.44 -4.48 -9.35
CA ASP A 148 4.85 -4.37 -8.96
C ASP A 148 5.02 -4.70 -7.48
N ASP A 149 5.55 -5.91 -7.21
CA ASP A 149 5.72 -6.44 -5.85
C ASP A 149 6.49 -5.49 -4.92
N ARG A 150 7.48 -4.75 -5.45
CA ARG A 150 8.30 -3.84 -4.63
C ARG A 150 7.48 -2.64 -4.18
N LEU A 151 6.65 -2.09 -5.05
CA LEU A 151 5.75 -0.98 -4.72
C LEU A 151 4.64 -1.43 -3.76
N GLU A 152 4.10 -2.64 -3.95
CA GLU A 152 3.10 -3.23 -3.06
C GLU A 152 3.67 -3.43 -1.65
N ASP A 153 4.87 -4.00 -1.55
CA ASP A 153 5.57 -4.19 -0.27
C ASP A 153 5.89 -2.87 0.41
N LEU A 154 6.41 -1.89 -0.34
CA LEU A 154 6.69 -0.55 0.21
C LEU A 154 5.41 0.09 0.77
N ALA A 155 4.32 0.09 -0.01
CA ALA A 155 3.06 0.66 0.41
C ALA A 155 2.48 -0.05 1.63
N ARG A 156 2.59 -1.39 1.69
CA ARG A 156 2.18 -2.20 2.84
C ARG A 156 2.96 -1.82 4.10
N VAL A 157 4.29 -1.72 4.01
CA VAL A 157 5.14 -1.34 5.15
C VAL A 157 4.83 0.07 5.66
N ILE A 158 4.63 1.03 4.76
CA ILE A 158 4.26 2.41 5.14
C ILE A 158 2.91 2.41 5.87
N ARG A 159 1.88 1.73 5.31
CA ARG A 159 0.54 1.67 5.94
C ARG A 159 0.57 1.04 7.34
N GLN A 160 1.37 -0.01 7.54
CA GLN A 160 1.47 -0.72 8.81
C GLN A 160 2.14 0.11 9.92
N ARG A 161 3.04 1.03 9.56
CA ARG A 161 3.74 1.86 10.55
C ARG A 161 3.02 3.17 10.85
N LEU A 162 2.18 3.68 9.95
CA LEU A 162 1.47 4.96 10.13
C LEU A 162 0.62 4.96 11.41
N LEU A 163 0.78 5.99 12.24
CA LEU A 163 -0.06 6.18 13.43
C LEU A 163 -1.44 6.68 13.01
N ARG A 164 -2.45 5.91 13.39
CA ARG A 164 -3.85 6.17 13.07
C ARG A 164 -4.68 6.34 14.32
N GLY A 165 -5.82 7.00 14.15
CA GLY A 165 -6.80 7.13 15.20
C GLY A 165 -6.45 8.24 16.19
N PRO A 166 -7.38 8.52 17.12
CA PRO A 166 -7.27 9.66 18.01
C PRO A 166 -6.43 9.37 19.26
N THR A 167 -5.92 8.14 19.43
CA THR A 167 -5.06 7.76 20.55
C THR A 167 -3.75 7.18 20.06
N CYS A 168 -2.63 7.57 20.68
CA CYS A 168 -1.32 7.05 20.34
C CYS A 168 -0.35 7.11 21.52
N ASP A 169 0.60 6.19 21.56
CA ASP A 169 1.68 6.21 22.56
C ASP A 169 2.94 6.85 21.98
N LEU A 170 3.42 7.90 22.65
CA LEU A 170 4.66 8.60 22.30
C LEU A 170 5.62 8.61 23.49
N ILE A 171 6.89 8.85 23.20
CA ILE A 171 7.87 9.28 24.19
C ILE A 171 8.18 10.74 23.90
N VAL A 172 7.76 11.63 24.78
CA VAL A 172 7.88 13.08 24.63
C VAL A 172 8.89 13.59 25.66
N SER A 173 9.95 14.25 25.19
CA SER A 173 11.07 14.71 26.02
C SER A 173 11.74 13.63 26.88
N GLY A 174 11.57 12.35 26.53
CA GLY A 174 12.08 11.19 27.28
C GLY A 174 11.04 10.50 28.17
N GLU A 175 9.84 11.06 28.31
CA GLU A 175 8.78 10.48 29.14
C GLU A 175 7.71 9.78 28.27
N PRO A 176 7.30 8.55 28.61
CA PRO A 176 6.22 7.88 27.91
C PRO A 176 4.88 8.55 28.20
N VAL A 177 4.09 8.81 27.15
CA VAL A 177 2.80 9.48 27.22
C VAL A 177 1.82 8.78 26.28
N SER A 178 0.72 8.28 26.82
CA SER A 178 -0.45 7.85 26.05
C SER A 178 -1.34 9.05 25.77
N LEU A 179 -1.50 9.43 24.50
CA LEU A 179 -2.26 10.60 24.10
C LEU A 179 -3.69 10.24 23.70
N ALA A 180 -4.61 11.16 23.98
CA ALA A 180 -5.95 11.23 23.41
C ALA A 180 -6.10 12.60 22.73
N LEU A 181 -5.87 12.64 21.42
CA LEU A 181 -5.82 13.85 20.60
C LEU A 181 -7.21 14.27 20.11
N GLY A 182 -7.31 15.56 19.75
CA GLY A 182 -8.53 16.20 19.28
C GLY A 182 -9.07 17.25 20.26
N GLU A 183 -9.93 18.14 19.77
CA GLU A 183 -10.55 19.20 20.58
C GLU A 183 -11.63 18.67 21.54
N ARG A 184 -12.20 17.51 21.19
CA ARG A 184 -13.22 16.80 21.95
C ARG A 184 -12.75 15.37 22.13
N VAL A 185 -12.66 14.92 23.38
CA VAL A 185 -12.19 13.58 23.72
C VAL A 185 -13.35 12.84 24.36
N THR A 186 -13.82 11.78 23.72
CA THR A 186 -14.93 10.98 24.21
C THR A 186 -14.43 9.72 24.91
N ILE A 187 -15.12 9.30 25.97
CA ILE A 187 -14.91 8.02 26.63
C ILE A 187 -16.17 7.18 26.43
N GLY A 188 -16.01 5.92 26.03
CA GLY A 188 -17.12 5.02 25.87
C GLY A 188 -16.70 3.62 25.45
N ARG A 189 -17.65 2.71 25.30
CA ARG A 189 -17.33 1.30 24.98
C ARG A 189 -17.16 0.99 23.49
N GLY A 190 -17.29 1.97 22.61
CA GLY A 190 -17.01 1.78 21.18
C GLY A 190 -17.44 2.96 20.32
N GLY A 191 -16.60 3.34 19.35
CA GLY A 191 -16.80 4.55 18.55
C GLY A 191 -16.41 5.85 19.28
N ALA A 192 -15.73 5.75 20.42
CA ALA A 192 -15.24 6.87 21.21
C ALA A 192 -13.72 7.05 21.03
N THR A 193 -13.18 8.21 21.44
CA THR A 193 -11.73 8.46 21.46
C THR A 193 -11.00 7.46 22.35
N ILE A 194 -11.43 7.32 23.60
CA ILE A 194 -10.92 6.34 24.56
C ILE A 194 -11.96 5.23 24.69
N VAL A 195 -11.60 4.04 24.21
CA VAL A 195 -12.49 2.87 24.21
C VAL A 195 -12.26 2.00 25.44
N VAL A 196 -13.30 1.75 26.22
CA VAL A 196 -13.25 0.97 27.47
C VAL A 196 -14.14 -0.27 27.42
N ALA A 197 -13.65 -1.39 27.97
CA ALA A 197 -14.36 -2.67 27.96
C ALA A 197 -15.38 -2.81 29.12
N SER A 198 -16.36 -1.89 29.22
CA SER A 198 -17.46 -2.01 30.20
C SER A 198 -18.82 -2.06 29.52
N ARG A 199 -19.68 -2.99 29.95
CA ARG A 199 -21.08 -3.09 29.49
C ARG A 199 -21.98 -2.03 30.11
N SER A 200 -21.59 -1.46 31.25
CA SER A 200 -22.37 -0.42 31.92
C SER A 200 -22.20 0.95 31.23
N VAL A 201 -21.16 1.09 30.39
CA VAL A 201 -20.81 2.30 29.67
C VAL A 201 -21.48 2.31 28.29
N SER A 202 -21.88 3.49 27.81
CA SER A 202 -22.48 3.65 26.47
C SER A 202 -21.39 3.71 25.39
N ARG A 203 -21.76 3.52 24.12
CA ARG A 203 -20.79 3.52 22.99
C ARG A 203 -19.93 4.78 23.00
N GLU A 204 -20.59 5.92 23.06
CA GLU A 204 -20.05 7.19 23.50
C GLU A 204 -20.79 7.56 24.78
N HIS A 205 -20.07 7.78 25.88
CA HIS A 205 -20.67 7.94 27.20
C HIS A 205 -20.51 9.36 27.71
N VAL A 206 -19.27 9.83 27.81
CA VAL A 206 -18.97 11.21 28.18
C VAL A 206 -18.09 11.85 27.13
N VAL A 207 -18.19 13.17 27.02
CA VAL A 207 -17.25 14.01 26.27
C VAL A 207 -16.54 14.95 27.22
N ILE A 208 -15.24 15.10 26.99
CA ILE A 208 -14.37 16.06 27.66
C ILE A 208 -13.93 17.07 26.61
N ARG A 209 -14.15 18.35 26.86
CA ARG A 209 -13.85 19.42 25.92
C ARG A 209 -13.63 20.75 26.64
N ARG A 210 -13.02 21.70 25.93
CA ARG A 210 -12.98 23.10 26.36
C ARG A 210 -14.35 23.76 26.17
N ASP A 211 -14.65 24.67 27.08
CA ASP A 211 -15.81 25.56 27.09
C ASP A 211 -15.34 26.94 27.58
N GLY A 212 -14.99 27.80 26.63
CA GLY A 212 -14.19 29.00 26.90
C GLY A 212 -12.85 28.63 27.55
N ASP A 213 -12.54 29.26 28.68
CA ASP A 213 -11.29 29.03 29.43
C ASP A 213 -11.34 27.82 30.36
N ARG A 214 -12.47 27.10 30.41
CA ARG A 214 -12.68 25.96 31.32
C ARG A 214 -12.70 24.66 30.54
N VAL A 215 -12.36 23.58 31.22
CA VAL A 215 -12.61 22.22 30.71
C VAL A 215 -13.82 21.65 31.44
N ILE A 216 -14.73 21.06 30.68
CA ILE A 216 -15.96 20.46 31.19
C ILE A 216 -16.05 18.99 30.80
N VAL A 217 -16.82 18.24 31.59
CA VAL A 217 -17.26 16.88 31.28
C VAL A 217 -18.78 16.86 31.15
N GLU A 218 -19.26 16.22 30.08
CA GLU A 218 -20.68 16.18 29.72
C GLU A 218 -21.10 14.73 29.43
N ASP A 219 -22.16 14.26 30.08
CA ASP A 219 -22.81 12.97 29.79
C ASP A 219 -23.64 13.10 28.50
N LEU A 220 -23.45 12.18 27.56
CA LEU A 220 -24.07 12.22 26.23
C LEU A 220 -25.48 11.61 26.21
N GLY A 221 -26.26 11.83 27.27
CA GLY A 221 -27.63 11.29 27.39
C GLY A 221 -27.64 9.78 27.60
N THR A 222 -26.73 9.28 28.43
CA THR A 222 -26.46 7.86 28.54
C THR A 222 -27.51 7.13 29.39
N ARG A 223 -27.70 5.83 29.12
CA ARG A 223 -28.70 5.02 29.84
C ARG A 223 -28.42 4.96 31.35
N ASN A 224 -27.20 4.55 31.70
CA ASN A 224 -26.82 4.33 33.09
C ASN A 224 -26.38 5.63 33.78
N GLY A 225 -26.07 6.68 33.02
CA GLY A 225 -25.67 7.98 33.53
C GLY A 225 -24.21 8.04 33.96
N THR A 226 -23.82 9.25 34.33
CA THR A 226 -22.52 9.60 34.91
C THR A 226 -22.73 10.23 36.28
N PHE A 227 -21.91 9.88 37.28
CA PHE A 227 -22.12 10.29 38.66
C PHE A 227 -20.88 10.96 39.26
N ILE A 228 -21.09 11.97 40.11
CA ILE A 228 -20.07 12.59 40.97
C ILE A 228 -20.49 12.37 42.41
N ALA A 229 -19.63 11.76 43.22
CA ALA A 229 -19.92 11.46 44.64
C ALA A 229 -21.29 10.78 44.85
N GLY A 230 -21.70 9.91 43.91
CA GLY A 230 -22.99 9.19 43.95
C GLY A 230 -24.19 9.96 43.38
N ALA A 231 -24.07 11.26 43.09
CA ALA A 231 -25.12 12.06 42.45
C ALA A 231 -24.98 12.05 40.93
N ARG A 232 -26.07 11.77 40.21
CA ARG A 232 -26.09 11.79 38.74
C ARG A 232 -25.95 13.22 38.22
N ILE A 233 -25.06 13.45 37.25
CA ILE A 233 -24.93 14.74 36.60
C ILE A 233 -26.08 14.93 35.59
N ALA A 234 -26.62 16.15 35.53
CA ALA A 234 -27.73 16.52 34.63
C ALA A 234 -27.35 17.59 33.59
N ALA A 235 -26.16 18.18 33.73
CA ALA A 235 -25.63 19.22 32.87
C ALA A 235 -24.09 19.09 32.80
N PRO A 236 -23.41 19.74 31.85
CA PRO A 236 -21.95 19.78 31.81
C PRO A 236 -21.35 20.28 33.13
N VAL A 237 -20.30 19.62 33.59
CA VAL A 237 -19.65 19.93 34.87
C VAL A 237 -18.20 20.37 34.62
N PRO A 238 -17.76 21.53 35.14
CA PRO A 238 -16.36 21.94 35.06
C PRO A 238 -15.48 21.02 35.92
N ILE A 239 -14.27 20.71 35.43
CA ILE A 239 -13.37 19.79 36.13
C ILE A 239 -12.71 20.38 37.39
N GLY A 240 -12.61 21.72 37.49
CA GLY A 240 -11.88 22.39 38.56
C GLY A 240 -10.42 21.91 38.65
N ASP A 241 -9.94 21.66 39.88
CA ASP A 241 -8.61 21.11 40.16
C ASP A 241 -8.53 19.57 39.98
N GLY A 242 -9.64 18.95 39.60
CA GLY A 242 -9.77 17.51 39.45
C GLY A 242 -11.19 17.04 39.72
N LEU A 243 -11.67 16.15 38.86
CA LEU A 243 -13.03 15.63 38.89
C LEU A 243 -13.01 14.10 38.88
N SER A 244 -13.56 13.50 39.92
CA SER A 244 -13.75 12.05 40.02
C SER A 244 -15.19 11.69 39.68
N LEU A 245 -15.34 10.80 38.71
CA LEU A 245 -16.61 10.37 38.11
C LEU A 245 -16.76 8.86 38.23
N MET A 246 -17.99 8.41 38.31
CA MET A 246 -18.37 7.03 38.00
C MET A 246 -19.13 7.04 36.67
N LEU A 247 -18.56 6.39 35.66
CA LEU A 247 -19.20 6.19 34.36
C LEU A 247 -20.01 4.89 34.40
N GLY A 248 -21.29 4.96 34.04
CA GLY A 248 -22.19 3.84 34.21
C GLY A 248 -22.30 3.42 35.68
N THR A 249 -22.17 2.12 35.95
CA THR A 249 -22.34 1.57 37.31
C THR A 249 -21.05 1.12 37.96
N ASP A 250 -19.96 1.00 37.20
CA ASP A 250 -18.77 0.25 37.64
C ASP A 250 -17.43 0.85 37.17
N LEU A 251 -17.42 1.90 36.36
CA LEU A 251 -16.18 2.41 35.79
C LEU A 251 -15.77 3.76 36.41
N PRO A 252 -14.80 3.77 37.35
CA PRO A 252 -14.25 5.02 37.85
C PRO A 252 -13.44 5.72 36.76
N CYS A 253 -13.59 7.04 36.69
CA CYS A 253 -12.84 7.91 35.80
C CYS A 253 -12.42 9.17 36.56
N ARG A 254 -11.17 9.58 36.42
CA ARG A 254 -10.66 10.83 36.99
C ARG A 254 -10.13 11.73 35.89
N VAL A 255 -10.56 12.98 35.89
CA VAL A 255 -10.09 14.01 34.95
C VAL A 255 -9.46 15.13 35.74
N ALA A 256 -8.20 15.47 35.47
CA ALA A 256 -7.48 16.52 36.19
C ALA A 256 -6.75 17.47 35.23
N PRO A 257 -6.65 18.78 35.53
CA PRO A 257 -5.89 19.72 34.71
C PRO A 257 -4.39 19.39 34.73
N ARG A 258 -3.70 19.70 33.62
CA ARG A 258 -2.23 19.60 33.52
C ARG A 258 -1.58 20.97 33.54
N ALA A 259 -0.38 21.06 34.13
CA ALA A 259 0.40 22.28 34.17
C ALA A 259 0.81 22.75 32.75
N GLU A 260 1.10 21.79 31.86
CA GLU A 260 1.46 22.05 30.46
C GLU A 260 0.24 22.31 29.55
N GLY A 261 -0.97 22.37 30.13
CA GLY A 261 -2.23 22.53 29.42
C GLY A 261 -2.93 21.22 29.06
N GLY A 262 -4.24 21.31 28.87
CA GLY A 262 -5.10 20.13 28.70
C GLY A 262 -5.39 19.42 30.01
N VAL A 263 -5.65 18.11 29.93
CA VAL A 263 -6.03 17.27 31.07
C VAL A 263 -5.35 15.90 31.05
N THR A 264 -5.26 15.29 32.22
CA THR A 264 -5.02 13.86 32.39
C THR A 264 -6.35 13.17 32.63
N ILE A 265 -6.57 12.04 31.97
CA ILE A 265 -7.75 11.19 32.06
C ILE A 265 -7.30 9.81 32.55
N GLU A 266 -7.64 9.47 33.78
CA GLU A 266 -7.42 8.13 34.33
C GLU A 266 -8.72 7.34 34.21
N VAL A 267 -8.71 6.22 33.50
CA VAL A 267 -9.89 5.39 33.29
C VAL A 267 -9.48 3.96 32.95
N ALA A 268 -10.23 2.96 33.45
CA ALA A 268 -10.00 1.54 33.17
C ALA A 268 -8.55 1.06 33.45
N GLY A 269 -7.86 1.67 34.41
CA GLY A 269 -6.46 1.35 34.76
C GLY A 269 -5.41 1.98 33.85
N GLY A 270 -5.81 2.72 32.81
CA GLY A 270 -4.93 3.53 31.96
C GLY A 270 -4.95 5.01 32.35
N ALA A 271 -3.91 5.74 31.94
CA ALA A 271 -3.82 7.19 32.07
C ALA A 271 -3.51 7.80 30.69
N PHE A 272 -4.36 8.72 30.25
CA PHE A 272 -4.25 9.39 28.97
C PHE A 272 -4.02 10.87 29.18
N VAL A 273 -3.17 11.46 28.36
CA VAL A 273 -2.98 12.89 28.26
C VAL A 273 -3.83 13.41 27.10
N ALA A 274 -4.72 14.34 27.41
CA ALA A 274 -5.62 14.95 26.45
C ALA A 274 -5.35 16.45 26.36
N PRO A 275 -4.62 16.93 25.34
CA PRO A 275 -4.33 18.35 25.18
C PRO A 275 -5.58 19.19 24.87
N LEU A 276 -6.67 18.56 24.40
CA LEU A 276 -7.90 19.20 23.94
C LEU A 276 -7.62 20.22 22.81
N GLY A 277 -6.95 19.72 21.78
CA GLY A 277 -6.32 20.47 20.70
C GLY A 277 -4.99 19.80 20.31
N PRO A 278 -4.05 20.52 19.67
CA PRO A 278 -2.72 19.99 19.44
C PRO A 278 -1.92 19.91 20.75
N LEU A 279 -1.15 18.84 20.91
CA LEU A 279 -0.09 18.79 21.90
C LEU A 279 1.05 19.71 21.47
N LEU A 280 1.43 20.66 22.32
CA LEU A 280 2.58 21.53 22.07
C LEU A 280 3.84 20.89 22.64
N GLN A 281 4.89 20.81 21.83
CA GLN A 281 6.23 20.39 22.24
C GLN A 281 7.23 21.41 21.68
N GLY A 282 7.63 22.38 22.50
CA GLY A 282 8.39 23.54 22.01
C GLY A 282 7.59 24.30 20.94
N ALA A 283 8.20 24.49 19.77
CA ALA A 283 7.55 25.12 18.61
C ALA A 283 6.73 24.14 17.75
N TRP A 284 6.75 22.84 18.06
CA TRP A 284 6.04 21.82 17.31
C TRP A 284 4.64 21.55 17.86
N LYS A 285 3.79 21.04 16.98
CA LYS A 285 2.42 20.66 17.28
C LYS A 285 2.20 19.21 16.86
N VAL A 286 1.89 18.34 17.81
CA VAL A 286 1.39 16.98 17.51
C VAL A 286 -0.13 17.03 17.53
N ASP A 287 -0.76 16.60 16.45
CA ASP A 287 -2.17 16.82 16.20
C ASP A 287 -2.78 15.67 15.37
N LEU A 288 -4.10 15.68 15.25
CA LEU A 288 -4.79 14.81 14.29
C LEU A 288 -5.00 15.54 12.97
N ASP A 289 -4.86 14.79 11.90
CA ASP A 289 -5.25 15.22 10.58
C ASP A 289 -6.15 14.16 9.96
N VAL A 290 -7.25 14.61 9.33
CA VAL A 290 -8.27 13.72 8.78
C VAL A 290 -8.24 13.81 7.26
N GLU A 291 -8.09 12.66 6.61
CA GLU A 291 -8.13 12.51 5.16
C GLU A 291 -9.01 11.31 4.82
N GLU A 292 -9.99 11.51 3.94
CA GLU A 292 -10.93 10.46 3.49
C GLU A 292 -11.66 9.72 4.64
N GLY A 293 -11.86 10.38 5.79
CA GLY A 293 -12.53 9.80 6.96
C GLY A 293 -11.62 8.97 7.88
N GLU A 294 -10.35 8.79 7.53
CA GLU A 294 -9.32 8.25 8.42
C GLU A 294 -8.58 9.38 9.14
N SER A 295 -8.21 9.16 10.40
CA SER A 295 -7.40 10.10 11.18
C SER A 295 -5.97 9.60 11.33
N PHE A 296 -5.02 10.51 11.15
CA PHE A 296 -3.59 10.27 11.23
C PHE A 296 -2.97 11.21 12.25
N VAL A 297 -2.02 10.69 13.02
CA VAL A 297 -1.24 11.50 13.94
C VAL A 297 -0.12 12.19 13.17
N VAL A 298 -0.08 13.52 13.24
CA VAL A 298 0.90 14.33 12.52
C VAL A 298 1.70 15.21 13.46
N LEU A 299 2.98 15.42 13.15
CA LEU A 299 3.79 16.47 13.75
C LEU A 299 3.93 17.62 12.75
N LYS A 300 3.52 18.81 13.17
CA LYS A 300 3.64 20.05 12.40
C LYS A 300 4.76 20.90 13.01
N SER A 301 5.76 21.22 12.19
CA SER A 301 6.89 22.10 12.51
C SER A 301 6.79 23.40 11.70
N SER A 302 7.74 24.31 11.90
CA SER A 302 7.79 25.60 11.20
C SER A 302 9.18 25.82 10.58
N PRO A 303 9.33 26.75 9.61
CA PRO A 303 10.65 27.08 9.05
C PRO A 303 11.68 27.47 10.12
N ASP A 304 11.25 28.16 11.18
CA ASP A 304 12.11 28.67 12.25
C ASP A 304 12.45 27.59 13.30
N ALA A 305 11.69 26.50 13.32
CA ALA A 305 11.90 25.36 14.21
C ALA A 305 11.74 24.06 13.41
N PRO A 306 12.71 23.73 12.54
CA PRO A 306 12.64 22.56 11.68
C PRO A 306 12.63 21.26 12.50
N ALA A 307 12.14 20.19 11.88
CA ALA A 307 12.16 18.85 12.45
C ALA A 307 13.06 17.95 11.62
N TYR A 308 13.79 17.05 12.28
CA TYR A 308 14.71 16.11 11.66
C TYR A 308 14.33 14.67 12.00
N LEU A 309 14.32 13.81 10.99
CA LEU A 309 14.20 12.36 11.12
C LEU A 309 15.58 11.74 10.83
N GLY A 310 16.31 11.41 11.90
CA GLY A 310 17.72 11.05 11.81
C GLY A 310 18.56 12.21 11.26
N ASP A 311 19.22 12.01 10.12
CA ASP A 311 20.05 13.03 9.48
C ASP A 311 19.31 13.86 8.42
N LEU A 312 18.04 13.54 8.15
CA LEU A 312 17.25 14.22 7.13
C LEU A 312 16.38 15.30 7.78
N GLN A 313 16.41 16.51 7.23
CA GLN A 313 15.41 17.52 7.56
C GLN A 313 14.07 17.05 6.99
N ALA A 314 13.13 16.78 7.88
CA ALA A 314 11.81 16.29 7.54
C ALA A 314 10.95 17.41 6.94
N ALA A 315 9.85 17.04 6.31
CA ALA A 315 8.83 17.99 5.89
C ALA A 315 8.27 18.75 7.09
N GLN A 316 7.71 19.94 6.84
CA GLN A 316 7.03 20.73 7.90
C GLN A 316 5.80 20.03 8.48
N ARG A 317 5.30 19.02 7.78
CA ARG A 317 4.22 18.15 8.21
C ARG A 317 4.69 16.71 8.05
N ILE A 318 4.84 16.04 9.19
CA ILE A 318 5.30 14.66 9.29
C ILE A 318 4.10 13.81 9.63
N ASP A 319 3.75 12.85 8.78
CA ASP A 319 2.83 11.77 9.12
C ASP A 319 3.56 10.80 10.06
N LEU A 320 3.32 10.86 11.37
CA LEU A 320 4.09 10.09 12.35
C LEU A 320 3.90 8.59 12.14
N ALA A 321 4.99 7.85 12.26
CA ALA A 321 5.01 6.41 12.07
C ALA A 321 5.82 5.70 13.16
N ALA A 322 5.48 4.43 13.41
CA ALA A 322 6.19 3.57 14.34
C ALA A 322 7.70 3.54 14.03
N GLY A 323 8.49 3.73 15.08
CA GLY A 323 9.94 3.85 15.03
C GLY A 323 10.48 5.24 14.71
N ASP A 324 9.63 6.25 14.46
CA ASP A 324 10.11 7.62 14.26
C ASP A 324 10.78 8.19 15.51
N ALA A 325 11.85 8.94 15.28
CA ALA A 325 12.59 9.68 16.29
C ALA A 325 12.88 11.08 15.74
N VAL A 326 12.19 12.08 16.26
CA VAL A 326 12.18 13.45 15.76
C VAL A 326 13.02 14.36 16.67
N ALA A 327 13.96 15.09 16.07
CA ALA A 327 14.87 16.02 16.75
C ALA A 327 14.79 17.44 16.13
N GLU A 328 15.10 18.47 16.92
CA GLU A 328 15.10 19.89 16.47
C GLU A 328 16.29 20.23 15.57
N GLU A 329 17.36 19.46 15.69
CA GLU A 329 18.57 19.62 14.90
C GLU A 329 19.10 18.25 14.47
N ARG A 330 19.89 18.24 13.40
CA ARG A 330 20.52 17.04 12.86
C ARG A 330 21.39 16.37 13.93
N GLY A 331 21.10 15.10 14.24
CA GLY A 331 21.82 14.34 15.27
C GLY A 331 21.61 14.84 16.70
N GLY A 332 20.68 15.77 16.92
CA GLY A 332 20.39 16.34 18.22
C GLY A 332 19.60 15.41 19.13
N LYS A 333 19.22 15.95 20.29
CA LYS A 333 18.36 15.22 21.25
C LYS A 333 16.98 14.98 20.63
N VAL A 334 16.54 13.72 20.64
CA VAL A 334 15.18 13.34 20.22
C VAL A 334 14.17 13.88 21.23
N LEU A 335 13.21 14.65 20.75
CA LEU A 335 12.13 15.23 21.56
C LEU A 335 10.82 14.47 21.43
N VAL A 336 10.54 13.89 20.26
CA VAL A 336 9.35 13.06 20.05
C VAL A 336 9.80 11.74 19.45
N ARG A 337 9.46 10.64 20.11
CA ARG A 337 9.68 9.29 19.58
C ARG A 337 8.37 8.53 19.57
N VAL A 338 8.15 7.79 18.50
CA VAL A 338 7.05 6.85 18.38
C VAL A 338 7.57 5.47 18.77
N GLY A 339 6.85 4.77 19.65
CA GLY A 339 7.21 3.40 20.03
C GLY A 339 7.31 2.48 18.81
N ALA A 340 8.16 1.45 18.89
CA ALA A 340 8.26 0.42 17.86
C ALA A 340 7.07 -0.58 17.89
N GLY A 341 6.13 -0.39 18.82
CA GLY A 341 4.97 -1.25 19.00
C GLY A 341 3.91 -0.97 17.94
N THR A 342 3.56 -1.99 17.17
CA THR A 342 2.31 -2.10 16.42
C THR A 342 1.12 -1.73 17.32
N THR A 343 0.44 -0.63 17.00
CA THR A 343 -0.98 -0.46 17.31
C THR A 343 -1.80 -1.53 16.59
#